data_AF-A0A2E9IKE6-F1
#
_entry.id   AF-A0A2E9IKE6-F1
#
_cell.length_a   1.000
_cell.length_b   1.000
_cell.length_c   1.000
_cell.angle_alpha   90.00
_cell.angle_beta   90.00
_cell.angle_gamma   90.00
#
_symmetry.space_group_name_H-M   'P 1'
#
loop_
_entity.id
_entity.type
_entity.pdbx_description
1 polymer ?
#
loop_
_entity_poly.entity_id
_entity_poly.type
_entity_poly.pdbx_seq_one_letter_code
_entity_poly.pdbx_strand_id
1 'polypeptide(L)'
;MPLINHSLPNLVQGVSQQADALRFEGQCDAQENALSSIVSGLQKRPNTRHVARLITSAIANDSKVHFINRDSDEKFVIIHSGTKLRIFNLITGAQAKIRALDQESTTYENEYELQSDDFNAATSSGERFYGYAANPRNAIKFLTVSDTTFLLNTRKVVEENSVKTADYEKAALVFVKQGDFGKNYNIEFGTPTTFAQISFGIRNYVYSYDDDDD
;
A
#
# COMPACT_ATOMS: atom_id res chain seq x y z
N MET A 1 -13.47 -72.72 -7.55
CA MET A 1 -12.58 -71.56 -7.71
C MET A 1 -11.69 -71.49 -6.48
N PRO A 2 -10.38 -71.29 -6.62
CA PRO A 2 -9.50 -71.10 -5.47
C PRO A 2 -9.84 -69.76 -4.79
N LEU A 3 -9.73 -69.72 -3.46
CA LEU A 3 -9.88 -68.49 -2.71
C LEU A 3 -8.65 -67.60 -2.96
N ILE A 4 -8.86 -66.41 -3.51
CA ILE A 4 -7.81 -65.40 -3.68
C ILE A 4 -7.89 -64.44 -2.50
N ASN A 5 -6.79 -64.31 -1.75
CA ASN A 5 -6.65 -63.38 -0.63
C ASN A 5 -5.50 -62.41 -0.96
N HIS A 6 -5.74 -61.11 -0.79
CA HIS A 6 -4.74 -60.07 -0.99
C HIS A 6 -4.83 -59.06 0.16
N SER A 7 -3.68 -58.61 0.69
CA SER A 7 -3.61 -57.64 1.79
C SER A 7 -3.09 -56.30 1.30
N LEU A 8 -3.70 -55.22 1.77
CA LEU A 8 -3.26 -53.86 1.50
C LEU A 8 -2.31 -53.39 2.61
N PRO A 9 -1.05 -53.04 2.30
CA PRO A 9 -0.07 -52.70 3.33
C PRO A 9 -0.36 -51.36 4.01
N ASN A 10 -0.94 -50.40 3.31
CA ASN A 10 -1.34 -49.10 3.86
C ASN A 10 -2.40 -48.40 3.00
N LEU A 11 -3.05 -47.39 3.59
CA LEU A 11 -4.08 -46.56 2.93
C LEU A 11 -3.66 -45.09 2.87
N VAL A 12 -2.36 -44.84 2.65
CA VAL A 12 -1.79 -43.49 2.71
C VAL A 12 -1.56 -42.86 1.34
N GLN A 13 -1.84 -43.58 0.24
CA GLN A 13 -1.46 -43.16 -1.12
C GLN A 13 -2.47 -42.22 -1.81
N GLY A 14 -3.58 -41.91 -1.14
CA GLY A 14 -4.53 -40.88 -1.57
C GLY A 14 -5.40 -41.28 -2.76
N VAL A 15 -5.82 -40.27 -3.53
CA VAL A 15 -6.78 -40.43 -4.64
C VAL A 15 -6.05 -40.54 -5.98
N SER A 16 -6.49 -41.47 -6.84
CA SER A 16 -6.01 -41.61 -8.22
C SER A 16 -7.17 -41.87 -9.18
N GLN A 17 -7.27 -41.06 -10.24
CA GLN A 17 -8.25 -41.25 -11.33
C GLN A 17 -7.70 -42.09 -12.49
N GLN A 18 -6.53 -42.73 -12.31
CA GLN A 18 -5.99 -43.65 -13.30
C GLN A 18 -6.87 -44.92 -13.40
N ALA A 19 -6.79 -45.60 -14.54
CA ALA A 19 -7.46 -46.89 -14.73
C ALA A 19 -6.94 -47.93 -13.73
N ASP A 20 -7.81 -48.85 -13.29
CA ASP A 20 -7.54 -49.80 -12.20
C ASP A 20 -6.26 -50.62 -12.39
N ALA A 21 -5.98 -51.06 -13.62
CA ALA A 21 -4.79 -51.84 -13.94
C ALA A 21 -3.45 -51.09 -13.74
N LEU A 22 -3.47 -49.75 -13.71
CA LEU A 22 -2.30 -48.90 -13.49
C LEU A 22 -2.30 -48.29 -12.08
N ARG A 23 -3.38 -48.48 -11.32
CA ARG A 23 -3.56 -47.90 -10.00
C ARG A 23 -2.78 -48.70 -8.98
N PHE A 24 -2.11 -48.00 -8.06
CA PHE A 24 -1.50 -48.66 -6.92
C PHE A 24 -2.57 -49.11 -5.94
N GLU A 25 -2.38 -50.28 -5.35
CA GLU A 25 -3.39 -50.91 -4.49
C GLU A 25 -3.78 -50.02 -3.29
N GLY A 26 -2.85 -49.21 -2.77
CA GLY A 26 -3.10 -48.28 -1.65
C GLY A 26 -3.83 -46.98 -2.00
N GLN A 27 -4.24 -46.80 -3.27
CA GLN A 27 -4.96 -45.61 -3.76
C GLN A 27 -6.47 -45.87 -3.85
N CYS A 28 -7.26 -44.79 -3.79
CA CYS A 28 -8.72 -44.83 -3.88
C CYS A 28 -9.25 -43.89 -4.98
N ASP A 29 -10.51 -44.06 -5.36
CA ASP A 29 -11.19 -43.17 -6.34
C ASP A 29 -11.57 -41.82 -5.73
N ALA A 30 -11.89 -41.79 -4.44
CA ALA A 30 -12.30 -40.59 -3.73
C ALA A 30 -11.95 -40.70 -2.24
N GLN A 31 -11.50 -39.59 -1.66
CA GLN A 31 -11.21 -39.47 -0.24
C GLN A 31 -11.85 -38.20 0.29
N GLU A 32 -12.92 -38.36 1.06
CA GLU A 32 -13.66 -37.24 1.65
C GLU A 32 -13.45 -37.17 3.15
N ASN A 33 -13.08 -36.00 3.65
CA ASN A 33 -12.98 -35.73 5.09
C ASN A 33 -12.06 -36.70 5.88
N ALA A 34 -11.04 -37.27 5.23
CA ALA A 34 -10.05 -38.16 5.86
C ALA A 34 -8.63 -37.59 5.75
N LEU A 35 -7.82 -37.85 6.77
CA LEU A 35 -6.41 -37.46 6.88
C LEU A 35 -5.54 -38.71 6.82
N SER A 36 -4.69 -38.80 5.80
CA SER A 36 -3.74 -39.90 5.62
C SER A 36 -2.46 -39.63 6.42
N SER A 37 -2.14 -40.51 7.38
CA SER A 37 -0.95 -40.44 8.22
C SER A 37 -0.11 -41.71 8.06
N ILE A 38 1.21 -41.57 7.98
CA ILE A 38 2.13 -42.71 7.79
C ILE A 38 2.13 -43.64 9.02
N VAL A 39 2.01 -43.06 10.22
CA VAL A 39 2.08 -43.80 11.48
C VAL A 39 0.73 -44.38 11.87
N SER A 40 -0.33 -43.58 11.68
CA SER A 40 -1.66 -43.88 12.21
C SER A 40 -2.69 -44.26 11.14
N GLY A 41 -2.24 -44.48 9.91
CA GLY A 41 -3.05 -44.88 8.77
C GLY A 41 -4.02 -43.78 8.31
N LEU A 42 -5.15 -44.19 7.76
CA LEU A 42 -6.20 -43.28 7.33
C LEU A 42 -7.13 -42.95 8.51
N GLN A 43 -7.10 -41.70 8.96
CA GLN A 43 -7.92 -41.22 10.07
C GLN A 43 -9.00 -40.26 9.57
N LYS A 44 -10.06 -40.06 10.36
CA LYS A 44 -11.01 -38.97 10.10
C LYS A 44 -10.29 -37.63 10.27
N ARG A 45 -10.59 -36.63 9.42
CA ARG A 45 -9.99 -35.30 9.58
C ARG A 45 -10.29 -34.73 10.99
N PRO A 46 -9.33 -34.01 11.61
CA PRO A 46 -9.58 -33.31 12.85
C PRO A 46 -10.84 -32.44 12.76
N ASN A 47 -11.60 -32.41 13.85
CA ASN A 47 -12.79 -31.57 13.93
C ASN A 47 -12.41 -30.09 13.86
N THR A 48 -13.29 -29.29 13.28
CA THR A 48 -13.17 -27.83 13.31
C THR A 48 -13.79 -27.31 14.61
N ARG A 49 -13.05 -26.55 15.40
CA ARG A 49 -13.58 -25.84 16.58
C ARG A 49 -14.13 -24.48 16.15
N HIS A 50 -15.40 -24.22 16.45
CA HIS A 50 -15.98 -22.89 16.25
C HIS A 50 -15.38 -21.90 17.26
N VAL A 51 -14.81 -20.81 16.77
CA VAL A 51 -14.28 -19.71 17.60
C VAL A 51 -15.33 -18.61 17.70
N ALA A 52 -15.65 -17.98 16.58
CA ALA A 52 -16.64 -16.91 16.50
C ALA A 52 -17.22 -16.80 15.08
N ARG A 53 -18.39 -16.19 14.97
CA ARG A 53 -19.01 -15.82 13.70
C ARG A 53 -18.61 -14.39 13.33
N LEU A 54 -17.83 -14.22 12.27
CA LEU A 54 -17.29 -12.92 11.86
C LEU A 54 -18.29 -12.04 11.09
N ILE A 55 -19.10 -12.65 10.23
CA ILE A 55 -20.08 -11.98 9.37
C ILE A 55 -21.37 -12.81 9.32
N THR A 56 -22.51 -12.17 9.05
CA THR A 56 -23.82 -12.84 8.95
C THR A 56 -24.10 -13.34 7.54
N SER A 57 -23.63 -12.64 6.51
CA SER A 57 -23.73 -13.02 5.11
C SER A 57 -22.40 -13.60 4.61
N ALA A 58 -22.46 -14.51 3.63
CA ALA A 58 -21.27 -15.03 2.99
C ALA A 58 -20.51 -13.90 2.26
N ILE A 59 -19.18 -13.95 2.29
CA ILE A 59 -18.36 -13.10 1.43
C ILE A 59 -18.58 -13.46 -0.04
N ALA A 60 -18.45 -12.47 -0.92
CA ALA A 60 -18.54 -12.71 -2.36
C ALA A 60 -17.33 -13.53 -2.85
N ASN A 61 -17.51 -14.30 -3.93
CA ASN A 61 -16.47 -15.20 -4.44
C ASN A 61 -15.20 -14.41 -4.86
N ASP A 62 -15.39 -13.23 -5.42
CA ASP A 62 -14.35 -12.31 -5.84
C ASP A 62 -13.67 -11.57 -4.67
N SER A 63 -14.13 -11.71 -3.43
CA SER A 63 -13.48 -11.12 -2.25
C SER A 63 -12.05 -11.66 -2.05
N LYS A 64 -11.15 -10.79 -1.61
CA LYS A 64 -9.77 -11.16 -1.26
C LYS A 64 -9.65 -11.35 0.25
N VAL A 65 -9.10 -12.49 0.65
CA VAL A 65 -8.78 -12.79 2.06
C VAL A 65 -7.26 -12.86 2.21
N HIS A 66 -6.73 -12.25 3.26
CA HIS A 66 -5.31 -12.26 3.59
C HIS A 66 -5.11 -12.52 5.09
N PHE A 67 -4.22 -13.45 5.42
CA PHE A 67 -3.90 -13.79 6.80
C PHE A 67 -2.61 -13.08 7.23
N ILE A 68 -2.65 -12.50 8.41
CA ILE A 68 -1.49 -11.90 9.08
C ILE A 68 -1.22 -12.76 10.31
N ASN A 69 -0.02 -13.31 10.38
CA ASN A 69 0.47 -14.10 11.51
C ASN A 69 1.82 -13.52 11.93
N ARG A 70 1.82 -12.65 12.95
CA ARG A 70 3.05 -11.99 13.43
C ARG A 70 3.67 -12.77 14.58
N ASP A 71 2.85 -13.12 15.58
CA ASP A 71 3.28 -13.91 16.73
C ASP A 71 2.12 -14.77 17.28
N SER A 72 2.27 -15.29 18.50
CA SER A 72 1.26 -16.12 19.16
C SER A 72 -0.08 -15.42 19.40
N ASP A 73 -0.05 -14.11 19.63
CA ASP A 73 -1.15 -13.29 20.14
C ASP A 73 -1.67 -12.28 19.11
N GLU A 74 -0.84 -11.94 18.12
CA GLU A 74 -1.12 -11.05 17.01
C GLU A 74 -1.37 -11.84 15.72
N LYS A 75 -2.62 -12.29 15.57
CA LYS A 75 -3.11 -12.95 14.36
C LYS A 75 -4.37 -12.28 13.87
N PHE A 76 -4.36 -11.88 12.60
CA PHE A 76 -5.47 -11.17 11.97
C PHE A 76 -5.83 -11.77 10.62
N VAL A 77 -7.09 -11.59 10.23
CA VAL A 77 -7.56 -11.86 8.87
C VAL A 77 -8.17 -10.59 8.30
N ILE A 78 -7.71 -10.22 7.12
CA ILE A 78 -8.25 -9.12 6.33
C ILE A 78 -9.21 -9.71 5.30
N ILE A 79 -10.41 -9.13 5.23
CA ILE A 79 -11.40 -9.41 4.21
C ILE A 79 -11.63 -8.14 3.40
N HIS A 80 -11.33 -8.23 2.12
CA HIS A 80 -11.50 -7.15 1.16
C HIS A 80 -12.60 -7.52 0.16
N SER A 81 -13.76 -6.88 0.31
CA SER A 81 -14.95 -7.16 -0.51
C SER A 81 -15.03 -6.30 -1.77
N GLY A 82 -14.07 -5.40 -1.99
CA GLY A 82 -14.03 -4.50 -3.15
C GLY A 82 -14.52 -3.12 -2.80
N THR A 83 -15.67 -3.05 -2.11
CA THR A 83 -16.25 -1.82 -1.55
C THR A 83 -15.98 -1.65 -0.05
N LYS A 84 -15.57 -2.71 0.65
CA LYS A 84 -15.36 -2.68 2.10
C LYS A 84 -14.13 -3.46 2.50
N LEU A 85 -13.38 -2.90 3.43
CA LEU A 85 -12.28 -3.54 4.14
C LEU A 85 -12.71 -3.84 5.57
N ARG A 86 -12.52 -5.09 6.00
CA ARG A 86 -12.79 -5.55 7.36
C ARG A 86 -11.60 -6.34 7.87
N ILE A 87 -11.26 -6.17 9.15
CA ILE A 87 -10.16 -6.87 9.79
C ILE A 87 -10.68 -7.53 11.05
N PHE A 88 -10.34 -8.81 11.26
CA PHE A 88 -10.76 -9.57 12.44
C PHE A 88 -9.55 -10.19 13.11
N ASN A 89 -9.54 -10.20 14.44
CA ASN A 89 -8.57 -10.96 15.22
C ASN A 89 -8.92 -12.47 15.14
N LEU A 90 -7.94 -13.31 14.81
CA LEU A 90 -8.14 -14.73 14.56
C LEU A 90 -8.28 -15.57 15.85
N ILE A 91 -7.82 -15.04 16.98
CA ILE A 91 -7.84 -15.71 18.28
C ILE A 91 -9.17 -15.43 18.98
N THR A 92 -9.58 -14.16 19.06
CA THR A 92 -10.80 -13.76 19.75
C THR A 92 -12.02 -13.70 18.84
N GLY A 93 -11.82 -13.56 17.54
CA GLY A 93 -12.90 -13.29 16.58
C GLY A 93 -13.43 -11.86 16.63
N ALA A 94 -12.84 -10.98 17.44
CA ALA A 94 -13.25 -9.59 17.53
C ALA A 94 -12.88 -8.82 16.25
N GLN A 95 -13.76 -7.93 15.81
CA GLN A 95 -13.50 -7.04 14.69
C GLN A 95 -12.56 -5.92 15.14
N ALA A 96 -11.50 -5.68 14.38
CA ALA A 96 -10.59 -4.58 14.61
C ALA A 96 -11.17 -3.29 14.02
N LYS A 97 -10.85 -2.17 14.65
CA LYS A 97 -11.23 -0.85 14.13
C LYS A 97 -10.17 -0.34 13.17
N ILE A 98 -10.62 0.31 12.11
CA ILE A 98 -9.81 0.84 11.01
C ILE A 98 -9.99 2.36 11.01
N ARG A 99 -8.90 3.07 10.78
CA ARG A 99 -8.88 4.52 10.58
C ARG A 99 -8.08 4.83 9.33
N ALA A 100 -8.62 5.68 8.46
CA ALA A 100 -7.87 6.28 7.37
C ALA A 100 -7.18 7.55 7.89
N LEU A 101 -5.92 7.75 7.47
CA LEU A 101 -5.07 8.85 7.96
C LEU A 101 -5.07 10.06 7.01
N ASP A 102 -5.72 9.93 5.85
CA ASP A 102 -5.82 10.93 4.79
C ASP A 102 -7.02 11.89 4.97
N GLN A 103 -7.97 11.56 5.84
CA GLN A 103 -9.09 12.41 6.21
C GLN A 103 -8.84 13.03 7.59
N GLU A 104 -9.31 14.27 7.81
CA GLU A 104 -9.32 14.92 9.15
C GLU A 104 -10.13 14.12 10.20
N SER A 105 -10.77 13.02 9.81
CA SER A 105 -11.46 12.10 10.69
C SER A 105 -10.49 11.41 11.68
N THR A 106 -10.74 11.61 12.96
CA THR A 106 -10.03 10.96 14.08
C THR A 106 -10.72 9.68 14.55
N THR A 107 -11.80 9.28 13.87
CA THR A 107 -12.69 8.20 14.30
C THR A 107 -12.19 6.83 13.83
N TYR A 108 -12.35 5.84 14.70
CA TYR A 108 -12.03 4.44 14.43
C TYR A 108 -13.33 3.68 14.15
N GLU A 109 -13.46 3.14 12.94
CA GLU A 109 -14.67 2.45 12.48
C GLU A 109 -14.43 0.94 12.34
N ASN A 110 -15.48 0.13 12.51
CA ASN A 110 -15.34 -1.33 12.40
C ASN A 110 -15.14 -1.80 10.95
N GLU A 111 -15.59 -1.01 9.98
CA GLU A 111 -15.45 -1.26 8.54
C GLU A 111 -14.90 -0.01 7.89
N TYR A 112 -14.05 -0.18 6.88
CA TYR A 112 -13.64 0.93 6.03
C TYR A 112 -14.30 0.80 4.67
N GLU A 113 -15.10 1.80 4.30
CA GLU A 113 -15.77 1.86 3.00
C GLU A 113 -14.81 2.42 1.95
N LEU A 114 -14.64 1.64 0.89
CA LEU A 114 -13.76 1.90 -0.24
C LEU A 114 -14.61 2.49 -1.35
N GLN A 115 -14.36 3.74 -1.68
CA GLN A 115 -15.06 4.42 -2.77
C GLN A 115 -14.46 4.05 -4.11
N SER A 116 -15.31 3.83 -5.11
CA SER A 116 -14.88 3.57 -6.49
C SER A 116 -14.14 4.75 -7.09
N ASP A 117 -13.05 4.45 -7.81
CA ASP A 117 -12.31 5.42 -8.61
C ASP A 117 -13.11 5.97 -9.82
N ASP A 118 -14.36 5.53 -10.04
CA ASP A 118 -15.19 5.98 -11.17
C ASP A 118 -15.80 7.38 -11.01
N PHE A 119 -15.42 8.14 -9.97
CA PHE A 119 -15.70 9.57 -9.98
C PHE A 119 -14.70 10.28 -10.89
N ASN A 120 -15.14 10.45 -12.13
CA ASN A 120 -14.64 11.42 -13.08
C ASN A 120 -14.98 12.84 -12.58
N ALA A 121 -14.47 13.23 -11.42
CA ALA A 121 -14.45 14.62 -11.02
C ALA A 121 -13.08 15.00 -10.48
N ALA A 122 -12.45 15.87 -11.25
CA ALA A 122 -11.68 16.96 -10.69
C ALA A 122 -12.54 17.66 -9.63
N THR A 123 -12.37 17.29 -8.36
CA THR A 123 -12.78 18.15 -7.24
C THR A 123 -11.77 17.95 -6.12
N SER A 124 -10.81 18.86 -6.10
CA SER A 124 -10.08 19.38 -4.93
C SER A 124 -10.00 18.49 -3.68
N SER A 125 -8.78 18.03 -3.40
CA SER A 125 -8.27 17.77 -2.04
C SER A 125 -8.82 16.56 -1.27
N GLY A 126 -9.51 15.63 -1.93
CA GLY A 126 -9.88 14.33 -1.35
C GLY A 126 -8.96 13.23 -1.87
N GLU A 127 -7.95 12.84 -1.08
CA GLU A 127 -6.98 11.81 -1.44
C GLU A 127 -7.68 10.45 -1.59
N ARG A 128 -7.49 9.82 -2.76
CA ARG A 128 -8.28 8.66 -3.19
C ARG A 128 -7.62 7.39 -2.69
N PHE A 129 -8.28 6.68 -1.79
CA PHE A 129 -7.82 5.37 -1.34
C PHE A 129 -7.95 4.35 -2.49
N TYR A 130 -6.83 3.95 -3.10
CA TYR A 130 -6.73 3.00 -4.22
C TYR A 130 -7.16 1.55 -3.91
N GLY A 131 -7.86 1.32 -2.80
CA GLY A 131 -8.31 -0.01 -2.39
C GLY A 131 -9.54 -0.50 -3.16
N TYR A 132 -10.33 0.36 -3.80
CA TYR A 132 -11.49 -0.14 -4.54
C TYR A 132 -11.09 -1.06 -5.70
N ALA A 133 -11.80 -2.19 -5.80
CA ALA A 133 -11.67 -3.09 -6.94
C ALA A 133 -12.96 -3.89 -7.14
N ALA A 134 -13.45 -3.92 -8.38
CA ALA A 134 -14.62 -4.73 -8.77
C ALA A 134 -14.38 -6.25 -8.68
N ASN A 135 -13.11 -6.69 -8.71
CA ASN A 135 -12.70 -8.09 -8.51
C ASN A 135 -11.43 -8.13 -7.62
N PRO A 136 -11.56 -7.91 -6.30
CA PRO A 136 -10.41 -7.70 -5.44
C PRO A 136 -9.51 -8.94 -5.33
N ARG A 137 -10.05 -10.16 -5.50
CA ARG A 137 -9.26 -11.41 -5.53
C ARG A 137 -8.10 -11.36 -6.52
N ASN A 138 -8.34 -10.79 -7.69
CA ASN A 138 -7.36 -10.72 -8.77
C ASN A 138 -6.55 -9.42 -8.73
N ALA A 139 -7.22 -8.29 -8.48
CA ALA A 139 -6.64 -6.95 -8.54
C ALA A 139 -5.78 -6.59 -7.32
N ILE A 140 -6.19 -6.99 -6.12
CA ILE A 140 -5.54 -6.59 -4.87
C ILE A 140 -4.52 -7.65 -4.43
N LYS A 141 -3.32 -7.19 -4.09
CA LYS A 141 -2.26 -7.99 -3.46
C LYS A 141 -1.94 -7.43 -2.09
N PHE A 142 -1.68 -8.33 -1.16
CA PHE A 142 -1.23 -8.00 0.18
C PHE A 142 0.15 -8.59 0.39
N LEU A 143 1.04 -7.82 1.01
CA LEU A 143 2.35 -8.28 1.44
C LEU A 143 2.61 -7.78 2.85
N THR A 144 2.71 -8.70 3.81
CA THR A 144 3.02 -8.38 5.20
C THR A 144 4.51 -8.58 5.44
N VAL A 145 5.17 -7.53 5.94
CA VAL A 145 6.58 -7.53 6.33
C VAL A 145 6.67 -6.93 7.73
N SER A 146 7.04 -7.75 8.72
CA SER A 146 7.05 -7.37 10.14
C SER A 146 5.76 -6.65 10.53
N ASP A 147 5.87 -5.36 10.82
CA ASP A 147 4.83 -4.55 11.45
C ASP A 147 3.97 -3.80 10.44
N THR A 148 4.28 -3.94 9.15
CA THR A 148 3.57 -3.27 8.07
C THR A 148 2.98 -4.28 7.10
N THR A 149 1.76 -4.01 6.63
CA THR A 149 1.16 -4.76 5.51
C THR A 149 0.93 -3.79 4.36
N PHE A 150 1.59 -4.06 3.24
CA PHE A 150 1.41 -3.33 2.01
C PHE A 150 0.20 -3.87 1.27
N LEU A 151 -0.66 -2.97 0.80
CA LEU A 151 -1.76 -3.24 -0.10
C LEU A 151 -1.41 -2.64 -1.46
N LEU A 152 -1.42 -3.47 -2.51
CA LEU A 152 -1.17 -3.04 -3.88
C LEU A 152 -2.40 -3.33 -4.75
N ASN A 153 -2.87 -2.31 -5.46
CA ASN A 153 -3.84 -2.46 -6.54
C ASN A 153 -3.10 -2.57 -7.88
N THR A 154 -3.13 -3.76 -8.47
CA THR A 154 -2.42 -4.06 -9.74
C THR A 154 -3.10 -3.48 -10.99
N ARG A 155 -4.29 -2.90 -10.86
CA ARG A 155 -5.03 -2.29 -11.97
C ARG A 155 -4.82 -0.79 -12.08
N LYS A 156 -4.35 -0.14 -11.01
CA LYS A 156 -4.09 1.29 -11.03
C LYS A 156 -2.71 1.56 -11.66
N VAL A 157 -2.70 2.38 -12.70
CA VAL A 157 -1.46 2.91 -13.29
C VAL A 157 -0.96 4.05 -12.41
N VAL A 158 0.33 4.05 -12.11
CA VAL A 158 1.00 5.13 -11.38
C VAL A 158 1.23 6.29 -12.34
N GLU A 159 0.87 7.49 -11.91
CA GLU A 159 1.03 8.73 -12.69
C GLU A 159 2.02 9.67 -12.00
N GLU A 160 2.66 10.52 -12.79
CA GLU A 160 3.52 11.60 -12.27
C GLU A 160 2.66 12.62 -11.52
N ASN A 161 3.18 13.14 -10.41
CA ASN A 161 2.52 14.23 -9.70
C ASN A 161 2.60 15.52 -10.53
N SER A 162 1.46 16.11 -10.86
CA SER A 162 1.39 17.37 -11.61
C SER A 162 1.82 18.60 -10.78
N VAL A 163 1.94 18.46 -9.45
CA VAL A 163 2.41 19.52 -8.56
C VAL A 163 3.93 19.66 -8.71
N LYS A 164 4.35 20.74 -9.37
CA LYS A 164 5.76 21.11 -9.48
C LYS A 164 6.23 21.78 -8.20
N THR A 165 7.52 21.60 -7.88
CA THR A 165 8.20 22.45 -6.90
C THR A 165 8.17 23.91 -7.38
N ALA A 166 8.25 24.86 -6.45
CA ALA A 166 8.34 26.27 -6.81
C ALA A 166 9.49 26.49 -7.80
N ASP A 167 9.26 27.39 -8.77
CA ASP A 167 10.33 27.81 -9.66
C ASP A 167 11.48 28.39 -8.83
N TYR A 168 12.70 28.11 -9.28
CA TYR A 168 13.88 28.74 -8.67
C TYR A 168 13.79 30.26 -8.84
N GLU A 169 14.04 31.00 -7.75
CA GLU A 169 14.22 32.44 -7.82
C GLU A 169 15.39 32.77 -8.76
N LYS A 170 15.10 33.53 -9.83
CA LYS A 170 16.12 34.00 -10.76
C LYS A 170 16.87 35.18 -10.13
N ALA A 171 17.85 34.88 -9.28
CA ALA A 171 18.70 35.88 -8.64
C ALA A 171 20.05 35.99 -9.34
N ALA A 172 20.57 37.22 -9.46
CA ALA A 172 21.92 37.50 -9.92
C ALA A 172 22.62 38.42 -8.91
N LEU A 173 23.86 38.09 -8.55
CA LEU A 173 24.71 38.92 -7.70
C LEU A 173 25.71 39.65 -8.57
N VAL A 174 25.69 40.98 -8.54
CA VAL A 174 26.73 41.79 -9.17
C VAL A 174 27.58 42.45 -8.09
N PHE A 175 28.84 42.05 -8.07
CA PHE A 175 29.84 42.59 -7.15
C PHE A 175 30.77 43.54 -7.89
N VAL A 176 30.81 44.80 -7.44
CA VAL A 176 31.73 45.82 -7.97
C VAL A 176 32.87 45.99 -6.98
N LYS A 177 34.07 45.54 -7.37
CA LYS A 177 35.25 45.55 -6.49
C LYS A 177 35.84 46.95 -6.29
N GLN A 178 35.79 47.80 -7.31
CA GLN A 178 36.38 49.13 -7.31
C GLN A 178 35.66 50.02 -8.31
N GLY A 179 35.40 51.28 -7.92
CA GLY A 179 34.94 52.36 -8.80
C GLY A 179 35.95 53.49 -8.83
N ASP A 180 36.01 54.22 -9.93
CA ASP A 180 36.88 55.40 -10.11
C ASP A 180 36.07 56.70 -10.12
N PHE A 181 36.68 57.80 -9.68
CA PHE A 181 36.01 59.09 -9.55
C PHE A 181 35.62 59.68 -10.92
N GLY A 182 34.45 60.31 -10.96
CA GLY A 182 33.92 60.95 -12.16
C GLY A 182 33.48 59.98 -13.27
N LYS A 183 33.43 58.67 -12.99
CA LYS A 183 32.88 57.65 -13.89
C LYS A 183 31.49 57.21 -13.42
N ASN A 184 30.60 57.00 -14.38
CA ASN A 184 29.28 56.41 -14.15
C ASN A 184 29.30 54.96 -14.60
N TYR A 185 28.82 54.06 -13.74
CA TYR A 185 28.72 52.63 -14.04
C TYR A 185 27.24 52.24 -14.10
N ASN A 186 26.85 51.60 -15.21
CA ASN A 186 25.50 51.13 -15.45
C ASN A 186 25.51 49.60 -15.51
N ILE A 187 24.61 48.97 -14.76
CA ILE A 187 24.35 47.54 -14.87
C ILE A 187 22.92 47.37 -15.38
N GLU A 188 22.79 46.68 -16.51
CA GLU A 188 21.53 46.44 -17.20
C GLU A 188 21.15 44.96 -17.06
N PHE A 189 19.94 44.72 -16.54
CA PHE A 189 19.39 43.37 -16.42
C PHE A 189 18.06 43.27 -17.17
N GLY A 190 17.87 42.19 -17.94
CA GLY A 190 16.64 41.94 -18.67
C GLY A 190 16.89 41.53 -20.12
N THR A 191 15.92 41.83 -20.98
CA THR A 191 16.04 41.63 -22.44
C THR A 191 16.33 42.98 -23.11
N PRO A 192 16.84 43.02 -24.36
CA PRO A 192 17.17 44.28 -25.03
C PRO A 192 16.00 45.27 -25.15
N THR A 193 14.77 44.77 -25.09
CA THR A 193 13.54 45.55 -25.21
C THR A 193 12.88 45.90 -23.87
N THR A 194 13.28 45.23 -22.79
CA THR A 194 12.73 45.42 -21.44
C THR A 194 13.84 45.18 -20.42
N PHE A 195 14.46 46.25 -19.95
CA PHE A 195 15.57 46.20 -18.99
C PHE A 195 15.29 47.10 -17.78
N ALA A 196 15.78 46.66 -16.63
CA ALA A 196 15.93 47.50 -15.45
C ALA A 196 17.40 47.92 -15.36
N GLN A 197 17.62 49.21 -15.07
CA GLN A 197 18.95 49.78 -14.96
C GLN A 197 19.19 50.22 -13.53
N ILE A 198 20.34 49.83 -12.97
CA ILE A 198 20.84 50.40 -11.72
C ILE A 198 22.11 51.19 -12.06
N SER A 199 22.08 52.48 -11.78
CA SER A 199 23.17 53.42 -12.07
C SER A 199 23.81 53.89 -10.78
N PHE A 200 25.12 53.74 -10.67
CA PHE A 200 25.89 54.20 -9.51
C PHE A 200 26.94 55.22 -9.95
N GLY A 201 27.05 56.30 -9.19
CA GLY A 201 28.07 57.31 -9.34
C GLY A 201 28.60 57.72 -7.98
N ILE A 202 29.93 57.70 -7.80
CA ILE A 202 30.57 58.15 -6.57
C ILE A 202 30.67 59.67 -6.64
N ARG A 203 29.80 60.38 -5.89
CA ARG A 203 29.83 61.84 -5.77
C ARG A 203 30.27 62.24 -4.36
N ASN A 204 31.48 62.81 -4.28
CA ASN A 204 32.14 63.48 -3.15
C ASN A 204 31.73 63.08 -1.72
N TYR A 205 32.70 62.59 -0.95
CA TYR A 205 32.59 62.43 0.51
C TYR A 205 33.13 63.71 1.18
N VAL A 206 32.28 64.47 1.88
CA VAL A 206 32.70 65.65 2.67
C VAL A 206 32.84 65.20 4.12
N TYR A 207 34.06 65.19 4.66
CA TYR A 207 34.29 65.15 6.11
C TYR A 207 34.29 66.57 6.64
N SER A 208 33.41 66.90 7.59
CA SER A 208 33.55 68.07 8.47
C SER A 208 34.16 67.60 9.78
N TYR A 209 35.28 68.22 10.18
CA TYR A 209 35.78 68.16 11.55
C TYR A 209 35.22 69.37 12.28
N ASP A 210 34.57 69.16 13.43
CA ASP A 210 34.26 70.22 14.39
C ASP A 210 35.53 70.44 15.22
N ASP A 211 36.27 71.50 14.92
CA ASP A 211 37.26 72.06 15.83
C ASP A 211 36.60 73.27 16.51
N ASP A 212 35.88 73.01 17.62
CA ASP A 212 35.50 74.03 18.60
C ASP A 212 36.25 73.73 19.90
N ASP A 213 37.53 74.13 19.95
CA ASP A 213 38.28 74.39 21.17
C ASP A 213 38.71 75.87 21.13
N ASP A 214 37.96 76.73 21.83
CA ASP A 214 38.41 78.00 22.41
C ASP A 214 37.48 78.41 23.58
#